data_AF-A0A2N6CM70-F1
#
_entry.id   AF-A0A2N6CM70-F1
#
_cell.length_a   1.000
_cell.length_b   1.000
_cell.length_c   1.000
_cell.angle_alpha   90.00
_cell.angle_beta   90.00
_cell.angle_gamma   90.00
#
_symmetry.space_group_name_H-M   'P 1'
#
loop_
_entity.id
_entity.type
_entity.pdbx_description
1 polymer ?
#
loop_
_entity_poly.entity_id
_entity_poly.type
_entity_poly.pdbx_seq_one_letter_code
_entity_poly.pdbx_strand_id
1 'polypeptide(L)' 'MLENYYLPSDLKARIAEFVDYYNTERYHESLDNLTPADVYTGRGQTVLDRRRRIRQKTIAERRRPYYRQKAA' A
#
# COMPACT_ATOMS: atom_id res chain seq x y z
N MET A 1 -10.11 18.05 -14.56
CA MET A 1 -11.18 17.95 -15.59
C MET A 1 -12.28 17.10 -14.98
N LEU A 2 -13.55 17.54 -15.01
CA LEU A 2 -14.66 16.71 -14.54
C LEU A 2 -14.92 15.61 -15.58
N GLU A 3 -14.81 14.35 -15.18
CA GLU A 3 -15.24 13.21 -15.98
C GLU A 3 -16.77 13.17 -16.00
N ASN A 4 -17.37 13.66 -17.09
CA ASN A 4 -18.81 13.56 -17.29
C ASN A 4 -19.12 12.26 -18.02
N TYR A 5 -19.96 11.43 -17.44
CA TYR A 5 -20.40 10.17 -18.05
C TYR A 5 -21.70 10.41 -18.83
N TYR A 6 -21.62 10.29 -20.14
CA TYR A 6 -22.75 10.55 -21.05
C TYR A 6 -23.70 9.36 -21.18
N LEU A 7 -23.22 8.14 -20.86
CA LEU A 7 -24.00 6.91 -20.87
C LEU A 7 -23.99 6.26 -19.48
N PRO A 8 -25.13 5.71 -19.01
CA PRO A 8 -25.19 4.99 -17.73
C PRO A 8 -24.25 3.77 -17.66
N SER A 9 -23.96 3.13 -18.80
CA SER A 9 -23.00 2.03 -18.89
C SER A 9 -21.59 2.46 -18.50
N ASP A 10 -21.19 3.66 -18.94
CA ASP A 10 -19.84 4.16 -18.75
C ASP A 10 -19.61 4.52 -17.28
N LEU A 11 -20.60 5.15 -16.65
CA LEU A 11 -20.58 5.40 -15.21
C LEU A 11 -20.46 4.09 -14.42
N LYS A 12 -21.23 3.05 -14.78
CA LYS A 12 -21.15 1.74 -14.11
C LYS A 12 -19.77 1.11 -14.26
N ALA A 13 -19.19 1.14 -15.45
CA ALA A 13 -17.85 0.61 -15.69
C ALA A 13 -16.80 1.36 -14.85
N ARG A 14 -16.90 2.69 -14.78
CA ARG A 14 -15.96 3.53 -14.03
C ARG A 14 -16.07 3.34 -12.52
N ILE A 15 -17.29 3.17 -12.00
CA ILE A 15 -17.50 2.80 -10.59
C ILE A 15 -16.88 1.43 -10.31
N ALA A 16 -17.09 0.44 -11.19
CA ALA A 16 -16.54 -0.89 -11.00
C ALA A 16 -14.99 -0.87 -10.96
N GLU A 17 -14.36 -0.14 -11.86
CA GLU A 17 -12.91 0.07 -11.87
C GLU A 17 -12.43 0.76 -10.60
N PHE A 18 -13.13 1.81 -10.15
CA PHE A 18 -12.79 2.48 -8.91
C PHE A 18 -12.90 1.56 -7.68
N VAL A 19 -13.96 0.76 -7.60
CA VAL A 19 -14.17 -0.18 -6.50
C VAL A 19 -13.07 -1.25 -6.46
N ASP A 20 -12.67 -1.77 -7.62
CA ASP A 20 -11.57 -2.74 -7.70
C ASP A 20 -10.27 -2.11 -7.21
N TYR A 21 -9.88 -0.97 -7.80
CA TYR A 21 -8.67 -0.23 -7.41
C TYR A 21 -8.66 0.11 -5.90
N TYR A 22 -9.76 0.63 -5.37
CA TYR A 22 -9.86 1.02 -3.96
C TYR A 22 -9.66 -0.16 -3.01
N ASN A 23 -10.22 -1.33 -3.37
CA ASN A 23 -10.22 -2.50 -2.51
C ASN A 23 -8.95 -3.35 -2.64
N THR A 24 -8.33 -3.42 -3.81
CA THR A 24 -7.26 -4.40 -4.09
C THR A 24 -5.89 -3.77 -4.25
N GLU A 25 -5.80 -2.51 -4.69
CA GLU A 25 -4.53 -1.85 -5.03
C GLU A 25 -4.19 -0.68 -4.11
N ARG A 26 -5.19 0.12 -3.73
CA ARG A 26 -4.97 1.32 -2.92
C ARG A 26 -4.67 0.96 -1.47
N TYR A 27 -3.54 1.45 -0.97
CA TYR A 27 -3.21 1.41 0.46
C TYR A 27 -3.93 2.53 1.22
N HIS A 28 -4.44 2.22 2.41
CA HIS A 28 -5.13 3.19 3.26
C HIS A 28 -4.39 3.37 4.59
N GLU A 29 -4.13 4.62 4.94
CA GLU A 29 -3.38 4.97 6.16
C GLU A 29 -4.08 4.48 7.43
N SER A 30 -5.42 4.55 7.47
CA SER A 30 -6.24 4.03 8.58
C SER A 30 -6.16 2.51 8.74
N LEU A 31 -5.65 1.80 7.75
CA LEU A 31 -5.44 0.34 7.75
C LEU A 31 -3.95 -0.01 7.82
N ASP A 32 -3.12 0.81 8.45
CA ASP A 32 -1.66 0.63 8.52
C ASP A 32 -1.00 0.50 7.13
N ASN A 33 -1.54 1.22 6.14
CA ASN A 33 -1.14 1.13 4.74
C ASN A 33 -1.29 -0.29 4.18
N LEU A 34 -2.36 -0.98 4.55
CA LEU A 34 -2.88 -2.18 3.90
C LEU A 34 -4.02 -1.81 2.94
N THR A 35 -4.33 -2.73 2.02
CA THR A 35 -5.53 -2.61 1.18
C THR A 35 -6.74 -3.17 1.93
N PRO A 36 -7.98 -2.76 1.60
CA PRO A 36 -9.18 -3.32 2.23
C PRO A 36 -9.29 -4.83 2.02
N ALA A 37 -8.88 -5.34 0.84
CA ALA A 37 -8.81 -6.78 0.57
C ALA A 37 -7.85 -7.51 1.52
N ASP A 38 -6.72 -6.91 1.90
CA ASP A 38 -5.76 -7.53 2.82
C ASP A 38 -6.33 -7.72 4.22
N VAL A 39 -7.12 -6.73 4.65
CA VAL A 39 -7.81 -6.75 5.93
C VAL A 39 -8.96 -7.75 5.89
N TYR A 40 -9.80 -7.69 4.85
CA TYR A 40 -10.97 -8.57 4.70
C TYR A 40 -10.58 -10.06 4.62
N THR A 41 -9.51 -10.37 3.87
CA THR A 41 -9.02 -11.75 3.73
C THR A 41 -8.20 -12.23 4.94
N GLY A 42 -7.95 -11.36 5.93
CA GLY A 42 -7.20 -11.69 7.14
C GLY A 42 -5.68 -11.82 6.94
N ARG A 43 -5.15 -11.50 5.75
CA ARG A 43 -3.71 -11.58 5.45
C ARG A 43 -2.90 -10.38 5.95
N GLY A 44 -3.56 -9.35 6.47
CA GLY A 44 -2.95 -8.09 6.89
C GLY A 44 -1.74 -8.25 7.82
N GLN A 45 -1.85 -9.07 8.87
CA GLN A 45 -0.76 -9.26 9.83
C GLN A 45 0.49 -9.86 9.18
N THR A 46 0.32 -10.84 8.28
CA THR A 46 1.43 -11.46 7.54
C THR A 46 2.18 -10.45 6.68
N VAL A 47 1.47 -9.51 6.05
CA VAL A 47 2.07 -8.43 5.25
C VAL A 47 2.88 -7.49 6.14
N LEU A 48 2.31 -7.08 7.28
CA LEU A 48 2.97 -6.18 8.23
C LEU A 48 4.24 -6.82 8.83
N ASP A 49 4.19 -8.09 9.19
CA ASP A 49 5.34 -8.82 9.74
C ASP A 49 6.47 -8.94 8.72
N ARG A 50 6.13 -9.24 7.46
CA ARG A 50 7.11 -9.27 6.37
C ARG A 50 7.77 -7.90 6.20
N ARG A 51 7.00 -6.81 6.18
CA ARG A 51 7.52 -5.44 6.07
C ARG A 51 8.44 -5.10 7.25
N ARG A 52 8.07 -5.48 8.48
CA ARG A 52 8.89 -5.28 9.69
C ARG A 52 10.25 -5.96 9.57
N ARG A 53 10.28 -7.22 9.15
CA ARG A 53 11.53 -8.00 8.97
C ARG A 53 12.44 -7.35 7.93
N ILE A 54 11.89 -6.94 6.78
CA ILE A 54 12.66 -6.26 5.72
C ILE A 54 13.25 -4.95 6.27
N ARG A 55 12.43 -4.13 6.94
CA ARG A 55 12.89 -2.86 7.53
C ARG A 55 14.04 -3.08 8.52
N GLN A 56 13.92 -4.06 9.41
CA GLN A 56 14.98 -4.39 10.37
C GLN A 56 16.28 -4.80 9.68
N LYS A 57 16.19 -5.67 8.67
CA LYS A 57 17.35 -6.10 7.87
C LYS A 57 18.04 -4.90 7.19
N THR A 58 17.26 -4.06 6.52
CA THR A 58 17.79 -2.87 5.83
C THR A 58 18.44 -1.88 6.81
N ILE A 59 17.85 -1.67 7.99
CA ILE A 59 18.47 -0.81 9.02
C ILE A 59 19.80 -1.42 9.48
N ALA A 60 19.85 -2.73 9.75
CA ALA A 60 21.08 -3.39 10.19
C ALA A 60 22.22 -3.26 9.16
N GLU A 61 21.91 -3.47 7.88
CA GLU A 61 22.87 -3.33 6.77
C GLU A 61 23.41 -1.90 6.64
N ARG A 62 22.54 -0.89 6.83
CA ARG A 62 22.91 0.52 6.67
C ARG A 62 23.59 1.14 7.90
N ARG A 63 23.52 0.51 9.07
CA ARG A 63 24.12 1.03 10.32
C ARG A 63 25.63 1.26 10.21
N ARG A 64 26.40 0.29 9.70
CA ARG A 64 27.87 0.40 9.62
C ARG A 64 28.35 1.53 8.68
N PRO A 65 27.86 1.64 7.44
CA PRO A 65 28.18 2.78 6.56
C PRO A 65 27.83 4.13 7.19
N TYR A 66 26.67 4.23 7.84
CA TYR A 66 26.23 5.48 8.49
C TYR A 66 27.23 5.97 9.56
N TYR A 67 27.68 5.09 10.46
CA TYR A 67 28.65 5.48 11.49
C TYR A 67 30.04 5.78 10.93
N ARG A 68 30.46 5.08 9.86
CA ARG A 68 31.72 5.42 9.16
C ARG A 68 31.67 6.81 8.53
N GLN A 69 30.54 7.17 7.90
CA GLN A 69 30.35 8.49 7.32
C GLN A 69 30.29 9.59 8.38
N LYS A 70 29.67 9.32 9.54
CA LYS A 70 29.55 10.31 10.62
C LYS A 70 30.85 10.56 11.39
N ALA A 71 31.78 9.60 11.37
CA ALA A 71 33.07 9.69 12.04
C ALA A 71 34.18 10.30 11.17
N ALA A 72 33.91 10.53 9.88
CA ALA A 72 34.76 11.26 8.94
C ALA A 72 34.37 12.74 8.94
#